data_AF-A0A1S4BHF8-F1
#
_entry.id   AF-A0A1S4BHF8-F1
#
_cell.length_a   1.000
_cell.length_b   1.000
_cell.length_c   1.000
_cell.angle_alpha   90.00
_cell.angle_beta   90.00
_cell.angle_gamma   90.00
#
_symmetry.space_group_name_H-M   'P 1'
#
loop_
_entity.id
_entity.type
_entity.pdbx_description
1 polymer ?
#
loop_
_entity_poly.entity_id
_entity_poly.type
_entity_poly.pdbx_seq_one_letter_code
_entity_poly.pdbx_strand_id
1 'polypeptide(L)'
;FVLIVQLITSYQVGILGNAADFNEADTVDGTSYDNMDRRRMMIAFDMRCVGFIMAKMVLRELMDPTTFAKFKAFLTKGNDSSCLREFLLHDVKRNSSAGNFGIQILDRNWGAGWHLLSLLLAPKPLDRISCLNALRHPFLCGPKWRVNPSIEVIRWSLGSTTVRIAEEYIYGQQQRSRLAHFIELMEMLNPYPKPKHWLGSFPGKWRLLYCTGRHIGLTLRQPSVRVLIGEVYLTISKASTPKTTFSAASHISFTVMAGGDWPHDKSGVGGKLQVNTYFRLRAGRRLYLKEETDTSKFPSATPDAQASAVKRLSSKKWRKAIPVNEFPSSLSVAKLVSTETEVTMSLDKPLSGNIEVAQKALQEVRTQIPPEMFDLSKIVCGTYLDSRLLVLRSVNGSALVLTRCTNDS
;
A
#
# COMPACT_ATOMS: atom_id res chain seq x y z
N PHE A 1 11.29 -8.03 -14.15
CA PHE A 1 12.67 -7.59 -13.85
C PHE A 1 12.72 -6.57 -12.72
N VAL A 2 12.20 -5.34 -12.86
CA VAL A 2 12.17 -4.36 -11.75
C VAL A 2 11.44 -4.92 -10.52
N LEU A 3 10.35 -5.65 -10.71
CA LEU A 3 9.67 -6.40 -9.64
C LEU A 3 10.51 -7.53 -9.01
N ILE A 4 11.45 -8.14 -9.74
CA ILE A 4 12.35 -9.19 -9.20
C ILE A 4 13.42 -8.54 -8.34
N VAL A 5 14.03 -7.45 -8.82
CA VAL A 5 14.93 -6.61 -8.03
C VAL A 5 14.19 -6.05 -6.80
N GLN A 6 12.93 -5.64 -6.94
CA GLN A 6 12.07 -5.16 -5.86
C GLN A 6 11.72 -6.27 -4.86
N LEU A 7 11.44 -7.50 -5.29
CA LEU A 7 11.19 -8.65 -4.42
C LEU A 7 12.42 -8.95 -3.56
N ILE A 8 13.61 -8.97 -4.17
CA ILE A 8 14.86 -9.27 -3.48
C ILE A 8 15.29 -8.10 -2.59
N THR A 9 15.08 -6.84 -3.01
CA THR A 9 15.34 -5.67 -2.15
C THR A 9 14.30 -5.50 -1.05
N SER A 10 13.03 -5.83 -1.28
CA SER A 10 11.99 -5.83 -0.25
C SER A 10 12.24 -6.92 0.80
N TYR A 11 12.88 -8.02 0.39
CA TYR A 11 13.39 -9.05 1.29
C TYR A 11 14.60 -8.54 2.11
N GLN A 12 15.55 -7.83 1.47
CA GLN A 12 16.68 -7.18 2.17
C GLN A 12 16.23 -6.08 3.15
N VAL A 13 15.15 -5.36 2.86
CA VAL A 13 14.60 -4.26 3.68
C VAL A 13 13.62 -4.78 4.76
N GLY A 14 13.46 -6.11 4.91
CA GLY A 14 12.66 -6.71 5.98
C GLY A 14 11.13 -6.55 5.82
N ILE A 15 10.65 -6.38 4.59
CA ILE A 15 9.20 -6.27 4.29
C ILE A 15 8.51 -7.65 4.30
N LEU A 16 9.27 -8.74 4.17
CA LEU A 16 8.91 -10.10 4.55
C LEU A 16 9.94 -10.56 5.61
N GLY A 17 9.48 -11.05 6.75
CA GLY A 17 10.23 -11.10 8.01
C GLY A 17 11.59 -11.83 8.05
N ASN A 18 12.29 -11.64 9.17
CA ASN A 18 13.52 -12.28 9.67
C ASN A 18 14.81 -12.27 8.81
N ALA A 19 14.75 -11.85 7.56
CA ALA A 19 15.88 -11.99 6.63
C ALA A 19 16.85 -10.81 6.52
N ALA A 20 16.66 -9.76 7.32
CA ALA A 20 17.31 -8.47 7.10
C ALA A 20 18.63 -8.23 7.85
N ASP A 21 19.20 -9.20 8.59
CA ASP A 21 20.47 -8.97 9.31
C ASP A 21 21.54 -10.00 8.97
N PHE A 22 22.52 -9.54 8.20
CA PHE A 22 23.92 -9.92 8.37
C PHE A 22 24.73 -8.62 8.34
N ASN A 23 25.02 -8.06 9.51
CA ASN A 23 26.32 -7.44 9.72
C ASN A 23 27.24 -8.58 10.17
N GLU A 24 28.34 -8.83 9.45
CA GLU A 24 29.36 -9.82 9.81
C GLU A 24 30.19 -9.40 11.05
N ALA A 25 29.60 -8.63 11.96
CA ALA A 25 30.30 -7.98 13.07
C ALA A 25 29.64 -8.29 14.42
N ASP A 26 29.23 -9.54 14.65
CA ASP A 26 28.94 -10.00 16.02
C ASP A 26 29.93 -11.12 16.38
N THR A 27 30.83 -10.74 17.27
CA THR A 27 31.87 -11.55 17.88
C THR A 27 31.30 -12.69 18.72
N VAL A 28 31.85 -13.89 18.46
CA VAL A 28 32.18 -14.97 19.39
C VAL A 28 31.37 -15.02 20.69
N ASP A 29 30.29 -15.82 20.69
CA ASP A 29 29.87 -16.51 21.92
C ASP A 29 29.30 -17.90 21.59
N GLY A 30 29.86 -18.90 22.30
CA GLY A 30 29.87 -20.32 21.94
C GLY A 30 28.57 -21.12 22.11
N THR A 31 27.41 -20.46 22.12
CA THR A 31 26.09 -21.12 22.29
C THR A 31 25.12 -20.88 21.13
N SER A 32 25.55 -20.22 20.03
CA SER A 32 24.65 -19.70 18.98
C SER A 32 24.59 -20.48 17.66
N TYR A 33 25.39 -21.55 17.49
CA TYR A 33 25.51 -22.27 16.20
C TYR A 33 24.18 -22.86 15.69
N ASP A 34 23.39 -23.49 16.55
CA ASP A 34 22.14 -24.17 16.15
C ASP A 34 21.03 -23.17 15.74
N ASN A 35 21.02 -21.99 16.37
CA ASN A 35 20.07 -20.91 16.05
C ASN A 35 20.45 -20.22 14.72
N MET A 36 21.75 -20.11 14.44
CA MET A 36 22.27 -19.61 13.17
C MET A 36 21.93 -20.54 12.00
N ASP A 37 21.99 -21.86 12.20
CA ASP A 37 21.63 -22.84 11.16
C ASP A 37 20.12 -22.87 10.91
N ARG A 38 19.29 -22.77 11.95
CA ARG A 38 17.83 -22.61 11.78
C ARG A 38 17.48 -21.36 10.99
N ARG A 39 18.13 -20.22 11.29
CA ARG A 39 17.91 -18.96 10.58
C ARG A 39 18.37 -19.02 9.12
N ARG A 40 19.52 -19.65 8.86
CA ARG A 40 20.01 -19.91 7.49
C ARG A 40 19.04 -20.79 6.70
N MET A 41 18.46 -21.82 7.32
CA MET A 41 17.45 -22.66 6.69
C MET A 41 16.17 -21.89 6.34
N MET A 42 15.70 -21.00 7.23
CA MET A 42 14.54 -20.14 6.96
C MET A 42 14.80 -19.21 5.78
N ILE A 43 15.97 -18.55 5.75
CA ILE A 43 16.35 -17.67 4.64
C ILE A 43 16.45 -18.45 3.32
N ALA A 44 17.08 -19.63 3.35
CA ALA A 44 17.19 -20.48 2.17
C ALA A 44 15.81 -20.94 1.65
N PHE A 45 14.81 -21.14 2.52
CA PHE A 45 13.44 -21.45 2.11
C PHE A 45 12.80 -20.28 1.36
N ASP A 46 12.92 -19.07 1.91
CA ASP A 46 12.38 -17.88 1.25
C ASP A 46 13.06 -17.57 -0.07
N MET A 47 14.39 -17.76 -0.18
CA MET A 47 15.12 -17.63 -1.43
C MET A 47 14.58 -18.59 -2.51
N ARG A 48 14.13 -19.78 -2.12
CA ARG A 48 13.45 -20.71 -3.02
C ARG A 48 12.08 -20.19 -3.46
N CYS A 49 11.32 -19.58 -2.56
CA CYS A 49 10.06 -18.90 -2.89
C CYS A 49 10.29 -17.76 -3.88
N VAL A 50 11.33 -16.95 -3.69
CA VAL A 50 11.75 -15.91 -4.64
C VAL A 50 12.06 -16.52 -6.01
N GLY A 51 12.75 -17.67 -6.05
CA GLY A 51 12.98 -18.42 -7.28
C GLY A 51 11.69 -18.82 -7.99
N PHE A 52 10.70 -19.35 -7.27
CA PHE A 52 9.39 -19.71 -7.85
C PHE A 52 8.63 -18.49 -8.37
N ILE A 53 8.68 -17.37 -7.65
CA ILE A 53 8.04 -16.12 -8.07
C ILE A 53 8.74 -15.60 -9.34
N MET A 54 10.08 -15.56 -9.36
CA MET A 54 10.86 -15.19 -10.54
C MET A 54 10.51 -16.08 -11.74
N ALA A 55 10.43 -17.40 -11.54
CA ALA A 55 10.06 -18.34 -12.60
C ALA A 55 8.68 -18.02 -13.19
N LYS A 56 7.65 -17.86 -12.34
CA LYS A 56 6.28 -17.53 -12.78
C LYS A 56 6.16 -16.15 -13.44
N MET A 57 6.94 -15.19 -12.95
CA MET A 57 6.94 -13.84 -13.50
C MET A 57 7.56 -13.75 -14.89
N VAL A 58 8.60 -14.56 -15.15
CA VAL A 58 9.34 -14.52 -16.41
C VAL A 58 8.76 -15.51 -17.41
N LEU A 59 8.41 -16.71 -16.97
CA LEU A 59 7.83 -17.78 -17.78
C LEU A 59 6.33 -17.88 -17.48
N ARG A 60 5.52 -17.22 -18.33
CA ARG A 60 4.06 -17.16 -18.14
C ARG A 60 3.40 -18.53 -18.19
N GLU A 61 4.01 -19.50 -18.85
CA GLU A 61 3.57 -20.89 -18.93
C GLU A 61 3.50 -21.55 -17.54
N LEU A 62 4.31 -21.09 -16.58
CA LEU A 62 4.27 -21.56 -15.19
C LEU A 62 3.12 -20.96 -14.38
N MET A 63 2.29 -20.09 -14.97
CA MET A 63 1.02 -19.68 -14.37
C MET A 63 -0.05 -20.78 -14.51
N ASP A 64 0.07 -21.66 -15.51
CA ASP A 64 -0.78 -22.83 -15.64
C ASP A 64 -0.48 -23.84 -14.51
N PRO A 65 -1.48 -24.25 -13.71
CA PRO A 65 -1.27 -25.16 -12.58
C PRO A 65 -0.66 -26.51 -12.99
N THR A 66 -1.00 -27.04 -14.16
CA THR A 66 -0.53 -28.36 -14.61
C THR A 66 0.94 -28.33 -15.00
N THR A 67 1.35 -27.29 -15.72
CA THR A 67 2.73 -27.03 -16.11
C THR A 67 3.59 -26.72 -14.88
N PHE A 68 3.06 -25.93 -13.95
CA PHE A 68 3.74 -25.65 -12.68
C PHE A 68 3.90 -26.89 -11.79
N ALA A 69 2.95 -27.82 -11.81
CA ALA A 69 3.06 -29.08 -11.09
C ALA A 69 4.21 -29.95 -11.63
N LYS A 70 4.36 -30.05 -12.96
CA LYS A 70 5.49 -30.76 -13.60
C LYS A 70 6.84 -30.11 -13.24
N PHE A 71 6.89 -28.78 -13.29
CA PHE A 71 8.07 -28.01 -12.89
C PHE A 71 8.46 -28.25 -11.43
N LYS A 72 7.50 -28.23 -10.50
CA LYS A 72 7.77 -28.58 -9.09
C LYS A 72 8.23 -30.02 -8.95
N ALA A 73 7.60 -30.96 -9.65
CA ALA A 73 7.96 -32.37 -9.62
C ALA A 73 9.40 -32.61 -10.08
N PHE A 74 9.86 -31.89 -11.09
CA PHE A 74 11.25 -31.91 -11.54
C PHE A 74 12.22 -31.52 -10.41
N LEU A 75 11.94 -30.45 -9.69
CA LEU A 75 12.79 -29.97 -8.59
C LEU A 75 12.72 -30.85 -7.33
N THR A 76 11.58 -31.48 -7.05
CA THR A 76 11.43 -32.38 -5.89
C THR A 76 12.09 -33.74 -6.09
N LYS A 77 12.30 -34.16 -7.34
CA LYS A 77 13.03 -35.40 -7.68
C LYS A 77 14.55 -35.30 -7.47
N GLY A 78 15.05 -34.14 -7.06
CA GLY A 78 16.48 -33.92 -6.83
C GLY A 78 17.28 -33.68 -8.11
N ASN A 79 16.61 -33.43 -9.24
CA ASN A 79 17.27 -33.08 -10.48
C ASN A 79 18.05 -31.76 -10.32
N ASP A 80 19.16 -31.63 -11.06
CA ASP A 80 19.94 -30.42 -11.03
C ASP A 80 19.14 -29.24 -11.62
N SER A 81 19.05 -28.18 -10.83
CA SER A 81 18.44 -26.91 -11.21
C SER A 81 19.16 -26.22 -12.38
N SER A 82 20.40 -26.60 -12.70
CA SER A 82 21.09 -26.12 -13.89
C SER A 82 20.42 -26.57 -15.20
N CYS A 83 19.81 -27.77 -15.21
CA CYS A 83 19.12 -28.36 -16.36
C CYS A 83 17.70 -27.83 -16.58
N LEU A 84 17.29 -26.79 -15.83
CA LEU A 84 15.96 -26.19 -15.91
C LEU A 84 15.64 -25.67 -17.31
N ARG A 85 16.64 -25.14 -18.00
CA ARG A 85 16.49 -24.58 -19.34
C ARG A 85 16.11 -25.68 -20.34
N GLU A 86 16.83 -26.79 -20.33
CA GLU A 86 16.63 -27.93 -21.24
C GLU A 86 15.28 -28.60 -20.96
N PHE A 87 14.93 -28.78 -19.69
CA PHE A 87 13.64 -29.32 -19.27
C PHE A 87 12.48 -28.47 -19.80
N LEU A 88 12.53 -27.15 -19.60
CA LEU A 88 11.45 -26.26 -20.00
C LEU A 88 11.40 -26.02 -21.52
N LEU A 89 12.53 -26.06 -22.22
CA LEU A 89 12.55 -25.90 -23.68
C LEU A 89 11.73 -26.98 -24.39
N HIS A 90 11.71 -28.21 -23.85
CA HIS A 90 10.93 -29.31 -24.40
C HIS A 90 9.42 -29.10 -24.24
N ASP A 91 8.98 -28.59 -23.08
CA ASP A 91 7.57 -28.37 -22.77
C ASP A 91 7.01 -27.07 -23.38
N VAL A 92 7.83 -26.03 -23.51
CA VAL A 92 7.41 -24.69 -23.92
C VAL A 92 7.40 -24.50 -25.45
N LYS A 93 8.31 -25.15 -26.20
CA LYS A 93 8.34 -25.04 -27.68
C LYS A 93 7.10 -25.61 -28.37
N ARG A 94 6.33 -26.48 -27.71
CA ARG A 94 5.11 -27.09 -28.28
C ARG A 94 3.92 -26.14 -28.38
N ASN A 95 3.90 -25.05 -27.60
CA ASN A 95 2.65 -24.33 -27.32
C ASN A 95 2.61 -22.85 -27.77
N SER A 96 3.64 -22.31 -28.44
CA SER A 96 3.64 -20.88 -28.82
C SER A 96 4.21 -20.60 -30.20
N SER A 97 3.39 -20.03 -31.08
CA SER A 97 3.77 -19.50 -32.40
C SER A 97 4.45 -18.13 -32.34
N ALA A 98 4.32 -17.41 -31.21
CA ALA A 98 5.04 -16.18 -30.92
C ALA A 98 6.19 -16.50 -29.95
N GLY A 99 7.44 -16.13 -30.28
CA GLY A 99 8.61 -16.47 -29.46
C GLY A 99 8.42 -16.16 -27.97
N ASN A 100 8.88 -17.07 -27.10
CA ASN A 100 8.73 -16.90 -25.65
C ASN A 100 9.70 -15.83 -25.13
N PHE A 101 9.19 -14.62 -24.91
CA PHE A 101 9.94 -13.49 -24.35
C PHE A 101 10.58 -13.81 -22.99
N GLY A 102 9.97 -14.69 -22.20
CA GLY A 102 10.51 -15.16 -20.92
C GLY A 102 11.83 -15.91 -21.09
N ILE A 103 11.87 -16.86 -22.02
CA ILE A 103 13.09 -17.60 -22.37
C ILE A 103 14.16 -16.64 -22.90
N GLN A 104 13.78 -15.68 -23.76
CA GLN A 104 14.71 -14.67 -24.28
C GLN A 104 15.30 -13.78 -23.16
N ILE A 105 14.50 -13.44 -22.15
CA ILE A 105 14.97 -12.70 -20.97
C ILE A 105 15.99 -13.52 -20.18
N LEU A 106 15.74 -14.82 -19.98
CA LEU A 106 16.64 -15.69 -19.22
C LEU A 106 17.93 -16.06 -19.99
N ASP A 107 17.84 -16.20 -21.31
CA ASP A 107 18.98 -16.46 -22.22
C ASP A 107 19.89 -15.24 -22.39
N ARG A 108 19.40 -14.04 -22.03
CA ARG A 108 20.18 -12.81 -22.12
C ARG A 108 21.45 -12.88 -21.28
N ASN A 109 22.51 -12.25 -21.78
CA ASN A 109 23.84 -12.24 -21.15
C ASN A 109 24.33 -13.67 -20.87
N TRP A 110 24.34 -14.52 -21.91
CA TRP A 110 24.88 -15.88 -21.83
C TRP A 110 24.15 -16.78 -20.81
N GLY A 111 22.82 -16.61 -20.68
CA GLY A 111 22.03 -17.41 -19.76
C GLY A 111 22.11 -16.98 -18.28
N ALA A 112 22.56 -15.75 -17.99
CA ALA A 112 22.66 -15.25 -16.61
C ALA A 112 21.34 -15.35 -15.84
N GLY A 113 20.19 -15.24 -16.52
CA GLY A 113 18.88 -15.42 -15.88
C GLY A 113 18.62 -16.86 -15.44
N TRP A 114 18.99 -17.83 -16.29
CA TRP A 114 18.93 -19.25 -15.94
C TRP A 114 19.85 -19.60 -14.80
N HIS A 115 21.06 -19.04 -14.79
CA HIS A 115 22.02 -19.24 -13.70
C HIS A 115 21.53 -18.66 -12.37
N LEU A 116 20.93 -17.47 -12.36
CA LEU A 116 20.33 -16.96 -11.12
C LEU A 116 19.17 -17.84 -10.66
N LEU A 117 18.33 -18.28 -11.60
CA LEU A 117 17.15 -19.08 -11.29
C LEU A 117 17.53 -20.46 -10.74
N SER A 118 18.59 -21.09 -11.27
CA SER A 118 19.10 -22.37 -10.75
C SER A 118 19.59 -22.20 -9.31
N LEU A 119 20.36 -21.15 -9.03
CA LEU A 119 20.87 -20.86 -7.69
C LEU A 119 19.77 -20.52 -6.67
N LEU A 120 18.68 -19.88 -7.10
CA LEU A 120 17.51 -19.65 -6.22
C LEU A 120 16.74 -20.94 -5.94
N LEU A 121 16.66 -21.85 -6.91
CA LEU A 121 15.87 -23.07 -6.86
C LEU A 121 16.66 -24.32 -6.46
N ALA A 122 17.93 -24.17 -6.08
CA ALA A 122 18.81 -25.28 -5.75
C ALA A 122 18.15 -26.22 -4.71
N PRO A 123 18.26 -27.55 -4.90
CA PRO A 123 17.54 -28.52 -4.09
C PRO A 123 17.99 -28.45 -2.62
N LYS A 124 19.30 -28.38 -2.39
CA LYS A 124 19.89 -28.25 -1.06
C LYS A 124 19.85 -26.79 -0.58
N PRO A 125 19.43 -26.51 0.66
CA PRO A 125 19.41 -25.15 1.21
C PRO A 125 20.77 -24.46 1.21
N LEU A 126 21.86 -25.20 1.44
CA LEU A 126 23.23 -24.67 1.50
C LEU A 126 23.76 -24.21 0.15
N ASP A 127 23.27 -24.79 -0.95
CA ASP A 127 23.67 -24.44 -2.31
C ASP A 127 22.85 -23.25 -2.86
N ARG A 128 21.88 -22.75 -2.08
CA ARG A 128 21.04 -21.62 -2.48
C ARG A 128 21.78 -20.30 -2.29
N ILE A 129 21.66 -19.42 -3.28
CA ILE A 129 22.25 -18.09 -3.22
C ILE A 129 21.65 -17.26 -2.08
N SER A 130 22.52 -16.58 -1.34
CA SER A 130 22.10 -15.60 -0.33
C SER A 130 21.47 -14.36 -0.99
N CYS A 131 20.66 -13.62 -0.24
CA CYS A 131 20.01 -12.43 -0.78
C CYS A 131 20.99 -11.37 -1.28
N LEU A 132 22.06 -11.14 -0.53
CA LEU A 132 23.12 -10.19 -0.90
C LEU A 132 23.80 -10.60 -2.22
N ASN A 133 24.12 -11.89 -2.36
CA ASN A 133 24.76 -12.41 -3.58
C ASN A 133 23.79 -12.40 -4.75
N ALA A 134 22.50 -12.65 -4.52
CA ALA A 134 21.47 -12.55 -5.56
C ALA A 134 21.37 -11.13 -6.11
N LEU A 135 21.40 -10.11 -5.24
CA LEU A 135 21.38 -8.70 -5.66
C LEU A 135 22.61 -8.28 -6.45
N ARG A 136 23.76 -8.91 -6.19
CA ARG A 136 25.02 -8.68 -6.93
C ARG A 136 25.11 -9.52 -8.21
N HIS A 137 24.16 -10.40 -8.47
CA HIS A 137 24.21 -11.31 -9.59
C HIS A 137 24.21 -10.55 -10.94
N PRO A 138 25.04 -10.95 -11.94
CA PRO A 138 25.12 -10.26 -13.24
C PRO A 138 23.80 -10.11 -13.99
N PHE A 139 22.85 -11.01 -13.73
CA PHE A 139 21.49 -10.88 -14.24
C PHE A 139 20.79 -9.60 -13.74
N LEU A 140 20.92 -9.27 -12.45
CA LEU A 140 20.31 -8.10 -11.82
C LEU A 140 21.18 -6.83 -11.95
N CYS A 141 22.51 -6.98 -11.91
CA CYS A 141 23.49 -5.89 -12.00
C CYS A 141 24.01 -5.59 -13.42
N GLY A 142 23.50 -6.28 -14.45
CA GLY A 142 24.02 -6.13 -15.81
C GLY A 142 24.03 -4.67 -16.30
N PRO A 143 25.01 -4.27 -17.12
CA PRO A 143 25.30 -2.87 -17.49
C PRO A 143 24.17 -2.14 -18.24
N LYS A 144 23.10 -2.85 -18.61
CA LYS A 144 21.94 -2.30 -19.34
C LYS A 144 20.70 -2.12 -18.46
N TRP A 145 20.74 -2.52 -17.19
CA TRP A 145 19.61 -2.40 -16.28
C TRP A 145 19.77 -1.13 -15.45
N ARG A 146 18.90 -0.14 -15.67
CA ARG A 146 18.88 1.07 -14.84
C ARG A 146 18.56 0.65 -13.39
N VAL A 147 19.57 0.73 -12.52
CA VAL A 147 19.46 0.46 -11.08
C VAL A 147 18.55 1.48 -10.38
N ASN A 148 18.22 2.58 -11.04
CA ASN A 148 17.26 3.55 -10.53
C ASN A 148 15.83 3.06 -10.81
N PRO A 149 15.04 2.73 -9.77
CA PRO A 149 13.63 2.41 -9.95
C PRO A 149 12.92 3.60 -10.60
N SER A 150 11.97 3.33 -11.50
CA SER A 150 11.15 4.41 -12.05
C SER A 150 10.30 5.04 -10.96
N ILE A 151 9.93 6.30 -11.13
CA ILE A 151 9.05 7.03 -10.19
C ILE A 151 7.70 6.28 -10.03
N GLU A 152 7.24 5.60 -11.08
CA GLU A 152 6.05 4.74 -11.03
C GLU A 152 6.21 3.57 -10.07
N VAL A 153 7.36 2.89 -10.09
CA VAL A 153 7.65 1.75 -9.22
C VAL A 153 7.79 2.22 -7.77
N ILE A 154 8.48 3.35 -7.54
CA ILE A 154 8.58 3.94 -6.20
C ILE A 154 7.18 4.22 -5.65
N ARG A 155 6.31 4.88 -6.42
CA ARG A 155 4.93 5.16 -6.02
C ARG A 155 4.13 3.91 -5.74
N TRP A 156 4.22 2.91 -6.63
CA TRP A 156 3.53 1.63 -6.44
C TRP A 156 3.96 0.94 -5.15
N SER A 157 5.26 0.96 -4.86
CA SER A 157 5.81 0.36 -3.63
C SER A 157 5.39 1.09 -2.37
N LEU A 158 5.39 2.44 -2.39
CA LEU A 158 4.90 3.26 -1.29
C LEU A 158 3.41 3.01 -1.02
N GLY A 159 2.58 3.06 -2.06
CA GLY A 159 1.14 2.83 -1.95
C GLY A 159 0.79 1.44 -1.44
N SER A 160 1.44 0.40 -1.98
CA SER A 160 1.21 -0.99 -1.54
C SER A 160 1.61 -1.19 -0.07
N THR A 161 2.72 -0.57 0.37
CA THR A 161 3.16 -0.64 1.76
C THR A 161 2.21 0.12 2.69
N THR A 162 1.73 1.30 2.27
CA THR A 162 0.73 2.07 3.02
C THR A 162 -0.56 1.27 3.22
N VAL A 163 -1.07 0.63 2.17
CA VAL A 163 -2.27 -0.23 2.26
C VAL A 163 -2.02 -1.39 3.22
N ARG A 164 -0.88 -2.08 3.09
CA ARG A 164 -0.57 -3.22 3.96
C ARG A 164 -0.48 -2.83 5.44
N ILE A 165 0.20 -1.74 5.76
CA ILE A 165 0.29 -1.26 7.15
C ILE A 165 -1.09 -0.83 7.68
N ALA A 166 -1.94 -0.22 6.83
CA ALA A 166 -3.29 0.14 7.21
C ALA A 166 -4.18 -1.09 7.48
N GLU A 167 -4.04 -2.15 6.67
CA GLU A 167 -4.79 -3.40 6.83
C GLU A 167 -4.30 -4.27 7.98
N GLU A 168 -3.02 -4.22 8.32
CA GLU A 168 -2.44 -4.98 9.43
C GLU A 168 -2.94 -4.50 10.82
N TYR A 169 -3.76 -3.43 10.91
CA TYR A 169 -4.48 -2.98 12.11
C TYR A 169 -3.61 -2.74 13.37
N ILE A 170 -2.35 -2.31 13.22
CA ILE A 170 -1.49 -2.03 14.37
C ILE A 170 -1.27 -0.53 14.50
N TYR A 171 -1.78 0.02 15.60
CA TYR A 171 -1.78 1.44 15.94
C TYR A 171 -0.53 1.85 16.73
N GLY A 172 0.63 1.25 16.48
CA GLY A 172 1.87 1.67 17.12
C GLY A 172 2.28 3.08 16.67
N GLN A 173 2.82 3.89 17.58
CA GLN A 173 3.31 5.24 17.25
C GLN A 173 4.30 5.20 16.07
N GLN A 174 5.18 4.20 16.03
CA GLN A 174 6.14 4.01 14.95
C GLN A 174 5.46 3.76 13.59
N GLN A 175 4.40 2.95 13.53
CA GLN A 175 3.68 2.68 12.29
C GLN A 175 2.89 3.91 11.82
N ARG A 176 2.31 4.69 12.74
CA ARG A 176 1.65 5.96 12.40
C ARG A 176 2.64 6.97 11.82
N SER A 177 3.81 7.12 12.44
CA SER A 177 4.88 7.99 11.91
C SER A 177 5.35 7.52 10.53
N ARG A 178 5.49 6.20 10.32
CA ARG A 178 5.84 5.63 9.00
C ARG A 178 4.76 5.87 7.95
N LEU A 179 3.48 5.71 8.30
CA LEU A 179 2.35 5.99 7.41
C LEU A 179 2.29 7.47 7.02
N ALA A 180 2.42 8.37 7.98
CA ALA A 180 2.47 9.81 7.72
C ALA A 180 3.61 10.16 6.75
N HIS A 181 4.79 9.58 6.97
CA HIS A 181 5.94 9.76 6.09
C HIS A 181 5.68 9.24 4.67
N PHE A 182 5.09 8.05 4.52
CA PHE A 182 4.77 7.51 3.20
C PHE A 182 3.72 8.35 2.46
N ILE A 183 2.71 8.86 3.18
CA ILE A 183 1.72 9.77 2.61
C ILE A 183 2.40 11.03 2.06
N GLU A 184 3.30 11.65 2.82
CA GLU A 184 4.05 12.82 2.36
C GLU A 184 4.90 12.52 1.11
N LEU A 185 5.61 11.39 1.10
CA LEU A 185 6.38 10.95 -0.07
C LEU A 185 5.49 10.78 -1.31
N MET A 186 4.33 10.14 -1.15
CA MET A 186 3.39 9.93 -2.25
C MET A 186 2.82 11.25 -2.77
N GLU A 187 2.53 12.20 -1.89
CA GLU A 187 2.09 13.55 -2.25
C GLU A 187 3.16 14.33 -3.03
N MET A 188 4.42 14.24 -2.62
CA MET A 188 5.53 14.86 -3.36
C MET A 188 5.74 14.22 -4.74
N LEU A 189 5.52 12.91 -4.86
CA LEU A 189 5.66 12.17 -6.10
C LEU A 189 4.39 12.20 -6.97
N ASN A 190 3.42 13.07 -6.68
CA ASN A 190 2.13 13.11 -7.36
C ASN A 190 2.27 13.22 -8.90
N PRO A 191 1.87 12.19 -9.67
CA PRO A 191 1.92 12.22 -11.15
C PRO A 191 0.89 13.17 -11.77
N TYR A 192 -0.22 13.41 -11.08
CA TYR A 192 -1.42 14.03 -11.62
C TYR A 192 -1.84 15.24 -10.78
N PRO A 193 -1.01 16.29 -10.68
CA PRO A 193 -1.35 17.46 -9.88
C PRO A 193 -2.47 18.31 -10.49
N LYS A 194 -2.68 18.21 -11.82
CA LYS A 194 -3.67 19.01 -12.53
C LYS A 194 -5.04 18.32 -12.54
N PRO A 195 -6.14 19.05 -12.26
CA PRO A 195 -7.51 18.51 -12.29
C PRO A 195 -7.88 17.79 -13.58
N LYS A 196 -7.32 18.19 -14.73
CA LYS A 196 -7.60 17.59 -16.04
C LYS A 196 -7.37 16.07 -16.07
N HIS A 197 -6.36 15.58 -15.34
CA HIS A 197 -6.04 14.15 -15.29
C HIS A 197 -7.01 13.35 -14.41
N TRP A 198 -7.69 14.01 -13.48
CA TRP A 198 -8.64 13.37 -12.58
C TRP A 198 -9.98 13.13 -13.26
N LEU A 199 -10.35 13.96 -14.23
CA LEU A 199 -11.71 13.98 -14.82
C LEU A 199 -12.17 12.63 -15.36
N GLY A 200 -11.25 11.81 -15.89
CA GLY A 200 -11.57 10.50 -16.44
C GLY A 200 -11.60 9.37 -15.41
N SER A 201 -10.67 9.37 -14.46
CA SER A 201 -10.44 8.21 -13.58
C SER A 201 -10.91 8.40 -12.13
N PHE A 202 -11.24 9.62 -11.73
CA PHE A 202 -11.69 9.94 -10.38
C PHE A 202 -13.09 9.41 -10.03
N PRO A 203 -14.09 9.38 -10.95
CA PRO A 203 -15.37 8.76 -10.66
C PRO A 203 -15.21 7.27 -10.33
N GLY A 204 -15.95 6.80 -9.32
CA GLY A 204 -15.91 5.44 -8.82
C GLY A 204 -16.21 5.35 -7.33
N LYS A 205 -16.24 4.12 -6.82
CA LYS A 205 -16.45 3.80 -5.41
C LYS A 205 -15.11 3.67 -4.69
N TRP A 206 -14.93 4.48 -3.65
CA TRP A 206 -13.68 4.56 -2.89
C TRP A 206 -13.92 4.13 -1.43
N ARG A 207 -13.25 3.09 -0.96
CA ARG A 207 -13.29 2.62 0.43
C ARG A 207 -12.30 3.39 1.28
N LEU A 208 -12.73 3.88 2.44
CA LEU A 208 -11.83 4.46 3.43
C LEU A 208 -11.02 3.36 4.12
N LEU A 209 -9.68 3.44 4.06
CA LEU A 209 -8.78 2.52 4.76
C LEU A 209 -8.20 3.11 6.04
N TYR A 210 -7.78 4.37 6.01
CA TYR A 210 -7.05 4.97 7.12
C TYR A 210 -7.26 6.48 7.18
N CYS A 211 -7.22 7.04 8.39
CA CYS A 211 -7.17 8.48 8.64
C CYS A 211 -6.06 8.80 9.66
N THR A 212 -5.23 9.80 9.38
CA THR A 212 -4.19 10.23 10.33
C THR A 212 -4.76 11.02 11.52
N GLY A 213 -5.91 11.67 11.34
CA GLY A 213 -6.50 12.55 12.35
C GLY A 213 -7.35 11.84 13.41
N ARG A 214 -7.76 10.59 13.13
CA ARG A 214 -8.58 9.77 14.05
C ARG A 214 -8.26 8.29 13.87
N HIS A 215 -8.32 7.56 14.97
CA HIS A 215 -8.17 6.11 14.92
C HIS A 215 -9.51 5.50 14.48
N ILE A 216 -9.49 4.75 13.38
CA ILE A 216 -10.67 4.07 12.85
C ILE A 216 -10.61 2.60 13.27
N GLY A 217 -11.26 2.24 14.38
CA GLY A 217 -11.30 0.84 14.82
C GLY A 217 -11.20 0.68 16.34
N LEU A 218 -10.54 -0.39 16.78
CA LEU A 218 -10.47 -0.79 18.20
C LEU A 218 -9.81 0.29 19.06
N THR A 219 -10.65 1.09 19.71
CA THR A 219 -10.25 1.99 20.79
C THR A 219 -10.44 1.30 22.13
N LEU A 220 -9.60 1.61 23.12
CA LEU A 220 -9.80 1.18 24.51
C LEU A 220 -11.02 1.83 25.19
N ARG A 221 -11.71 2.73 24.49
CA ARG A 221 -12.91 3.41 24.98
C ARG A 221 -14.06 2.42 25.09
N GLN A 222 -14.79 2.50 26.21
CA GLN A 222 -16.04 1.78 26.42
C GLN A 222 -17.21 2.75 26.20
N PRO A 223 -17.88 2.73 25.03
CA PRO A 223 -19.02 3.60 24.78
C PRO A 223 -20.29 3.06 25.45
N SER A 224 -21.23 3.96 25.77
CA SER A 224 -22.53 3.63 26.35
C SER A 224 -23.42 2.82 25.41
N VAL A 225 -23.31 3.08 24.09
CA VAL A 225 -23.88 2.27 23.02
C VAL A 225 -22.72 1.81 22.13
N ARG A 226 -22.58 0.50 21.96
CA ARG A 226 -21.50 -0.06 21.14
C ARG A 226 -21.93 -0.13 19.70
N VAL A 227 -21.13 0.49 18.84
CA VAL A 227 -21.34 0.47 17.40
C VAL A 227 -20.13 -0.12 16.72
N LEU A 228 -20.37 -1.16 15.93
CA LEU A 228 -19.40 -1.74 15.01
C LEU A 228 -19.52 -1.03 13.67
N ILE A 229 -18.49 -0.30 13.26
CA ILE A 229 -18.44 0.27 11.92
C ILE A 229 -18.13 -0.85 10.92
N GLY A 230 -18.97 -0.94 9.89
CA GLY A 230 -18.77 -1.84 8.77
C GLY A 230 -17.94 -1.16 7.68
N GLU A 231 -18.46 -1.20 6.47
CA GLU A 231 -17.82 -0.60 5.30
C GLU A 231 -18.17 0.89 5.19
N VAL A 232 -17.15 1.69 4.92
CA VAL A 232 -17.25 3.15 4.70
C VAL A 232 -16.76 3.47 3.30
N TYR A 233 -17.68 3.94 2.46
CA TYR A 233 -17.45 4.24 1.05
C TYR A 233 -17.70 5.70 0.74
N LEU A 234 -16.97 6.20 -0.26
CA LEU A 234 -17.20 7.46 -0.93
C LEU A 234 -17.41 7.16 -2.42
N THR A 235 -18.64 7.23 -2.87
CA THR A 235 -19.02 7.05 -4.27
C THR A 235 -18.98 8.40 -4.96
N ILE A 236 -18.09 8.57 -5.91
CA ILE A 236 -17.94 9.81 -6.68
C ILE A 236 -18.50 9.59 -8.08
N SER A 237 -19.48 10.40 -8.45
CA SER A 237 -20.08 10.36 -9.78
C SER A 237 -20.04 11.74 -10.43
N LYS A 238 -20.19 11.78 -11.75
CA LYS A 238 -20.13 13.02 -12.52
C LYS A 238 -21.55 13.60 -12.61
N ALA A 239 -21.76 14.77 -12.00
CA ALA A 239 -23.10 15.33 -11.83
C ALA A 239 -23.67 15.97 -13.10
N SER A 240 -22.89 16.75 -13.85
CA SER A 240 -23.34 17.40 -15.12
C SER A 240 -22.18 18.09 -15.87
N THR A 241 -22.45 18.63 -17.05
CA THR A 241 -21.57 19.57 -17.78
C THR A 241 -21.71 20.97 -17.18
N PRO A 242 -20.67 21.58 -16.58
CA PRO A 242 -19.26 21.55 -16.96
C PRO A 242 -18.46 20.35 -16.43
N LYS A 243 -17.39 19.97 -17.16
CA LYS A 243 -16.57 18.77 -16.90
C LYS A 243 -15.91 18.67 -15.50
N THR A 244 -16.14 19.61 -14.57
CA THR A 244 -15.45 19.74 -13.28
C THR A 244 -16.36 19.63 -12.05
N THR A 245 -17.66 19.46 -12.22
CA THR A 245 -18.61 19.27 -11.10
C THR A 245 -18.89 17.78 -10.88
N PHE A 246 -18.78 17.33 -9.64
CA PHE A 246 -18.98 15.96 -9.22
C PHE A 246 -20.01 15.91 -8.09
N SER A 247 -20.74 14.80 -8.00
CA SER A 247 -21.49 14.45 -6.79
C SER A 247 -20.71 13.38 -6.04
N ALA A 248 -20.68 13.48 -4.73
CA ALA A 248 -20.17 12.43 -3.86
C ALA A 248 -21.25 11.99 -2.89
N ALA A 249 -21.42 10.67 -2.80
CA ALA A 249 -22.24 10.00 -1.82
C ALA A 249 -21.32 9.24 -0.85
N SER A 250 -21.25 9.68 0.39
CA SER A 250 -20.60 8.94 1.47
C SER A 250 -21.59 7.92 2.02
N HIS A 251 -21.26 6.65 1.98
CA HIS A 251 -22.06 5.55 2.53
C HIS A 251 -21.32 4.94 3.71
N ILE A 252 -21.96 4.96 4.86
CA ILE A 252 -21.43 4.44 6.11
C ILE A 252 -22.38 3.36 6.59
N SER A 253 -21.90 2.12 6.66
CA SER A 253 -22.64 1.01 7.27
C SER A 253 -22.14 0.78 8.70
N PHE A 254 -23.05 0.49 9.61
CA PHE A 254 -22.74 0.20 11.00
C PHE A 254 -23.75 -0.78 11.61
N THR A 255 -23.34 -1.45 12.67
CA THR A 255 -24.20 -2.37 13.43
C THR A 255 -24.20 -1.93 14.89
N VAL A 256 -25.39 -1.66 15.43
CA VAL A 256 -25.59 -1.34 16.85
C VAL A 256 -25.70 -2.67 17.61
N MET A 257 -24.74 -2.95 18.49
CA MET A 257 -24.71 -4.19 19.25
C MET A 257 -25.57 -4.06 20.52
N ALA A 258 -26.40 -5.06 20.78
CA ALA A 258 -27.22 -5.13 21.99
C ALA A 258 -26.47 -5.94 23.06
N GLY A 259 -25.96 -5.28 24.11
CA GLY A 259 -25.33 -5.97 25.24
C GLY A 259 -24.20 -5.17 25.91
N GLY A 260 -24.08 -5.33 27.23
CA GLY A 260 -23.02 -4.73 28.05
C GLY A 260 -21.69 -5.50 28.03
N ASP A 261 -21.71 -6.80 27.70
CA ASP A 261 -20.50 -7.64 27.64
C ASP A 261 -19.88 -7.67 26.25
N TRP A 262 -18.58 -7.93 26.16
CA TRP A 262 -17.86 -7.98 24.88
C TRP A 262 -18.41 -9.15 24.08
N PRO A 263 -19.26 -8.93 23.06
CA PRO A 263 -20.01 -10.02 22.53
C PRO A 263 -19.09 -10.70 21.52
N HIS A 264 -18.68 -11.93 21.82
CA HIS A 264 -18.05 -12.81 20.83
C HIS A 264 -18.95 -12.94 19.59
N ASP A 265 -20.26 -12.75 19.79
CA ASP A 265 -21.25 -12.57 18.75
C ASP A 265 -21.38 -11.08 18.33
N LYS A 266 -21.02 -10.76 17.08
CA LYS A 266 -21.13 -9.39 16.53
C LYS A 266 -22.54 -9.07 16.01
N SER A 267 -23.54 -9.81 16.45
CA SER A 267 -24.93 -9.62 16.05
C SER A 267 -25.51 -8.33 16.63
N GLY A 268 -26.42 -7.70 15.89
CA GLY A 268 -27.01 -6.42 16.27
C GLY A 268 -27.93 -5.85 15.21
N VAL A 269 -28.40 -4.63 15.43
CA VAL A 269 -29.28 -3.92 14.49
C VAL A 269 -28.42 -3.17 13.47
N GLY A 270 -28.60 -3.49 12.20
CA GLY A 270 -27.93 -2.80 11.10
C GLY A 270 -28.46 -1.38 10.89
N GLY A 271 -27.55 -0.48 10.53
CA GLY A 271 -27.83 0.91 10.21
C GLY A 271 -26.98 1.39 9.03
N LYS A 272 -27.55 2.31 8.26
CA LYS A 272 -26.90 2.94 7.11
C LYS A 272 -27.06 4.44 7.20
N LEU A 273 -25.94 5.15 7.06
CA LEU A 273 -25.90 6.59 6.96
C LEU A 273 -25.36 6.96 5.56
N GLN A 274 -26.11 7.79 4.85
CA GLN A 274 -25.74 8.28 3.53
C GLN A 274 -25.66 9.81 3.55
N VAL A 275 -24.57 10.34 3.03
CA VAL A 275 -24.37 11.79 2.88
C VAL A 275 -24.12 12.12 1.42
N ASN A 276 -25.01 12.89 0.82
CA ASN A 276 -24.89 13.34 -0.56
C ASN A 276 -24.38 14.78 -0.59
N THR A 277 -23.40 15.04 -1.45
CA THR A 277 -22.79 16.36 -1.61
C THR A 277 -22.43 16.63 -3.05
N TYR A 278 -22.41 17.90 -3.43
CA TYR A 278 -21.89 18.35 -4.71
C TYR A 278 -20.62 19.16 -4.50
N PHE A 279 -19.60 18.91 -5.32
CA PHE A 279 -18.36 19.67 -5.26
C PHE A 279 -17.77 19.95 -6.64
N ARG A 280 -16.97 21.01 -6.71
CA ARG A 280 -16.21 21.39 -7.92
C ARG A 280 -14.72 21.13 -7.74
N LEU A 281 -14.12 20.46 -8.72
CA LEU A 281 -12.68 20.22 -8.77
C LEU A 281 -11.96 21.45 -9.38
N ARG A 282 -11.06 22.07 -8.61
CA ARG A 282 -10.24 23.22 -9.05
C ARG A 282 -8.75 22.92 -8.91
N ALA A 283 -7.92 23.62 -9.67
CA ALA A 283 -6.48 23.58 -9.43
C ALA A 283 -6.18 24.43 -8.18
N GLY A 284 -5.41 23.89 -7.26
CA GLY A 284 -4.98 24.55 -6.03
C GLY A 284 -3.48 24.40 -5.82
N ARG A 285 -2.96 25.17 -4.85
CA ARG A 285 -1.61 25.00 -4.32
C ARG A 285 -1.73 24.67 -2.85
N ARG A 286 -1.04 23.63 -2.40
CA ARG A 286 -0.87 23.32 -0.99
C ARG A 286 0.36 24.05 -0.50
N LEU A 287 0.18 25.08 0.31
CA LEU A 287 1.27 25.75 1.00
C LEU A 287 1.61 24.90 2.23
N TYR A 288 2.89 24.54 2.37
CA TYR A 288 3.39 24.09 3.67
C TYR A 288 3.62 25.37 4.47
N LEU A 289 2.99 25.49 5.64
CA LEU A 289 3.28 26.59 6.56
C LEU A 289 4.79 26.54 6.82
N LYS A 290 5.52 27.60 6.45
CA LYS A 290 6.83 27.84 7.04
C LYS A 290 6.53 28.17 8.50
N GLU A 291 7.18 27.50 9.43
CA GLU A 291 7.16 27.88 10.85
C GLU A 291 7.45 29.38 10.93
N GLU A 292 6.44 30.16 11.31
CA GLU A 292 6.64 31.51 11.81
C GLU A 292 7.33 31.35 13.16
N THR A 293 8.46 32.04 13.30
CA THR A 293 9.21 32.18 14.55
C THR A 293 8.40 33.02 15.55
N ASP A 294 7.28 32.49 16.04
CA ASP A 294 6.47 33.17 17.03
C ASP A 294 6.39 32.34 18.31
N THR A 295 7.06 32.88 19.32
CA THR A 295 7.00 32.49 20.73
C THR A 295 5.56 32.52 21.23
N SER A 296 4.86 31.39 21.18
CA SER A 296 3.65 31.21 21.98
C SER A 296 3.54 29.77 22.51
N LYS A 297 3.32 29.70 23.83
CA LYS A 297 3.32 28.49 24.64
C LYS A 297 2.07 27.66 24.37
N PHE A 298 2.14 26.70 23.45
CA PHE A 298 1.25 25.53 23.44
C PHE A 298 2.07 24.27 23.12
N PRO A 299 1.88 23.15 23.83
CA PRO A 299 2.58 21.91 23.50
C PRO A 299 1.94 21.32 22.24
N SER A 300 2.47 21.71 21.07
CA SER A 300 2.12 21.11 19.80
C SER A 300 2.75 19.72 19.68
N ALA A 301 1.93 18.75 19.28
CA ALA A 301 2.38 17.38 19.07
C ALA A 301 3.36 17.30 17.88
N THR A 302 4.60 16.91 18.20
CA THR A 302 5.67 16.38 17.32
C THR A 302 6.14 17.25 16.11
N PRO A 303 7.23 18.01 16.29
CA PRO A 303 7.92 18.80 15.24
C PRO A 303 8.77 17.99 14.22
N ASP A 304 8.97 16.69 14.39
CA ASP A 304 10.12 15.99 13.78
C ASP A 304 9.91 15.34 12.39
N ALA A 305 8.67 15.24 11.90
CA ALA A 305 8.41 14.54 10.63
C ALA A 305 8.83 15.36 9.39
N GLN A 306 8.57 16.67 9.39
CA GLN A 306 8.79 17.53 8.22
C GLN A 306 10.27 17.88 8.01
N ALA A 307 10.97 18.27 9.07
CA ALA A 307 12.41 18.52 9.02
C ALA A 307 13.19 17.26 8.64
N SER A 308 12.75 16.08 9.09
CA SER A 308 13.41 14.81 8.77
C SER A 308 13.14 14.33 7.33
N ALA A 309 11.93 14.55 6.79
CA ALA A 309 11.62 14.23 5.38
C ALA A 309 12.44 15.11 4.42
N VAL A 310 12.49 16.42 4.67
CA VAL A 310 13.27 17.39 3.87
C VAL A 310 14.78 17.11 3.95
N LYS A 311 15.30 16.76 5.14
CA LYS A 311 16.72 16.40 5.33
C LYS A 311 17.10 15.05 4.71
N ARG A 312 16.18 14.06 4.66
CA ARG A 312 16.43 12.74 4.05
C ARG A 312 16.31 12.75 2.53
N LEU A 313 15.41 13.56 1.97
CA LEU A 313 15.18 13.68 0.52
C LEU A 313 16.12 14.68 -0.18
N SER A 314 16.75 15.60 0.56
CA SER A 314 17.85 16.44 0.05
C SER A 314 19.18 15.66 -0.10
N SER A 315 19.23 14.40 0.34
CA SER A 315 20.38 13.52 0.16
C SER A 315 20.67 13.30 -1.34
N LYS A 316 21.96 13.17 -1.68
CA LYS A 316 22.45 13.06 -3.07
C LYS A 316 21.79 11.91 -3.88
N LYS A 317 21.19 10.92 -3.21
CA LYS A 317 20.49 9.77 -3.82
C LYS A 317 19.15 10.17 -4.47
N TRP A 318 18.39 11.10 -3.88
CA TRP A 318 17.05 11.48 -4.35
C TRP A 318 17.07 12.65 -5.35
N ARG A 319 18.09 13.51 -5.32
CA ARG A 319 18.28 14.57 -6.33
C ARG A 319 18.42 14.06 -7.77
N LYS A 320 18.86 12.81 -7.95
CA LYS A 320 18.94 12.17 -9.29
C LYS A 320 17.61 11.57 -9.76
N ALA A 321 16.68 11.31 -8.83
CA ALA A 321 15.41 10.63 -9.12
C ALA A 321 14.22 11.60 -9.23
N ILE A 322 14.34 12.80 -8.64
CA ILE A 322 13.33 13.85 -8.68
C ILE A 322 13.93 15.03 -9.48
N PRO A 323 13.33 15.47 -10.61
CA PRO A 323 13.84 16.56 -11.43
C PRO A 323 13.51 17.93 -10.81
N VAL A 324 13.84 18.11 -9.54
CA VAL A 324 13.50 19.31 -8.77
C VAL A 324 14.73 19.70 -7.96
N ASN A 325 15.42 20.77 -8.39
CA ASN A 325 16.62 21.29 -7.73
C ASN A 325 16.31 22.00 -6.40
N GLU A 326 15.04 22.39 -6.16
CA GLU A 326 14.58 23.06 -4.95
C GLU A 326 13.19 22.56 -4.55
N PHE A 327 13.00 22.14 -3.30
CA PHE A 327 11.67 21.74 -2.81
C PHE A 327 10.67 22.87 -3.06
N PRO A 328 9.54 22.59 -3.74
CA PRO A 328 8.59 23.64 -4.03
C PRO A 328 7.92 24.05 -2.71
N SER A 329 7.89 25.37 -2.45
CA SER A 329 7.18 25.96 -1.30
C SER A 329 5.69 25.59 -1.26
N SER A 330 5.15 25.13 -2.41
CA SER A 330 3.82 24.54 -2.49
C SER A 330 3.72 23.44 -3.53
N LEU A 331 2.97 22.37 -3.22
CA LEU A 331 2.62 21.34 -4.21
C LEU A 331 1.36 21.75 -4.97
N SER A 332 1.29 21.42 -6.26
CA SER A 332 0.06 21.56 -7.03
C SER A 332 -0.89 20.42 -6.69
N VAL A 333 -2.10 20.76 -6.27
CA VAL A 333 -3.07 19.78 -5.76
C VAL A 333 -4.46 20.11 -6.32
N ALA A 334 -5.32 19.11 -6.45
CA ALA A 334 -6.71 19.34 -6.82
C ALA A 334 -7.51 19.76 -5.56
N LYS A 335 -8.14 20.94 -5.60
CA LYS A 335 -8.98 21.48 -4.53
C LYS A 335 -10.43 21.07 -4.77
N LEU A 336 -11.08 20.60 -3.71
CA LEU A 336 -12.49 20.23 -3.69
C LEU A 336 -13.25 21.39 -3.03
N VAL A 337 -14.30 21.89 -3.67
CA VAL A 337 -15.14 22.96 -3.11
C VAL A 337 -16.57 22.46 -3.07
N SER A 338 -17.07 22.15 -1.88
CA SER A 338 -18.45 21.66 -1.65
C SER A 338 -19.45 22.82 -1.55
N THR A 339 -20.72 22.59 -1.91
CA THR A 339 -21.79 23.61 -1.85
C THR A 339 -22.96 23.22 -0.94
N GLU A 340 -23.49 22.01 -1.06
CA GLU A 340 -24.68 21.56 -0.32
C GLU A 340 -24.49 20.11 0.14
N THR A 341 -24.98 19.81 1.35
CA THR A 341 -24.80 18.52 2.02
C THR A 341 -26.15 18.01 2.55
N GLU A 342 -26.62 16.89 2.02
CA GLU A 342 -27.83 16.19 2.48
C GLU A 342 -27.43 14.94 3.26
N VAL A 343 -28.00 14.73 4.45
CA VAL A 343 -27.67 13.60 5.34
C VAL A 343 -28.94 12.78 5.59
N THR A 344 -28.89 11.49 5.28
CA THR A 344 -29.97 10.53 5.49
C THR A 344 -29.49 9.35 6.33
N MET A 345 -30.28 8.91 7.30
CA MET A 345 -29.98 7.78 8.18
C MET A 345 -31.15 6.79 8.16
N SER A 346 -30.85 5.51 8.03
CA SER A 346 -31.82 4.42 8.08
C SER A 346 -31.33 3.32 9.03
N LEU A 347 -32.27 2.66 9.70
CA LEU A 347 -32.04 1.53 10.59
C LEU A 347 -32.92 0.36 10.12
N ASP A 348 -32.37 -0.84 10.08
CA ASP A 348 -33.08 -2.02 9.54
C ASP A 348 -34.23 -2.47 10.45
N LYS A 349 -34.12 -2.19 11.76
CA LYS A 349 -35.17 -2.41 12.76
C LYS A 349 -35.24 -1.22 13.72
N PRO A 350 -36.43 -0.85 14.21
CA PRO A 350 -36.54 0.16 15.25
C PRO A 350 -35.82 -0.33 16.51
N LEU A 351 -34.91 0.50 17.04
CA LEU A 351 -34.29 0.23 18.34
C LEU A 351 -35.40 0.23 19.39
N SER A 352 -35.47 -0.82 20.22
CA SER A 352 -36.50 -1.00 21.24
C SER A 352 -36.43 0.13 22.26
N GLY A 353 -37.22 1.18 22.01
CA GLY A 353 -37.53 2.27 22.94
C GLY A 353 -36.33 3.11 23.40
N ASN A 354 -35.84 4.01 22.55
CA ASN A 354 -35.53 5.41 22.93
C ASN A 354 -34.80 6.13 21.78
N ILE A 355 -35.29 7.33 21.43
CA ILE A 355 -34.59 8.30 20.57
C ILE A 355 -33.16 8.54 21.10
N GLU A 356 -32.98 8.51 22.43
CA GLU A 356 -31.68 8.64 23.08
C GLU A 356 -30.66 7.57 22.69
N VAL A 357 -31.09 6.31 22.47
CA VAL A 357 -30.19 5.22 22.08
C VAL A 357 -29.74 5.43 20.64
N ALA A 358 -30.64 5.87 19.77
CA ALA A 358 -30.30 6.25 18.39
C ALA A 358 -29.35 7.46 18.35
N GLN A 359 -29.56 8.47 19.20
CA GLN A 359 -28.66 9.63 19.32
C GLN A 359 -27.27 9.23 19.83
N LYS A 360 -27.20 8.38 20.86
CA LYS A 360 -25.94 7.85 21.40
C LYS A 360 -25.20 6.99 20.37
N ALA A 361 -25.92 6.16 19.61
CA ALA A 361 -25.35 5.40 18.50
C ALA A 361 -24.80 6.32 17.40
N LEU A 362 -25.53 7.36 17.02
CA LEU A 362 -25.07 8.32 16.01
C LEU A 362 -23.85 9.11 16.49
N GLN A 363 -23.83 9.52 17.77
CA GLN A 363 -22.67 10.17 18.38
C GLN A 363 -21.45 9.26 18.33
N GLU A 364 -21.63 7.97 18.61
CA GLU A 364 -20.59 6.96 18.55
C GLU A 364 -20.03 6.80 17.13
N VAL A 365 -20.90 6.70 16.12
CA VAL A 365 -20.50 6.66 14.71
C VAL A 365 -19.69 7.90 14.33
N ARG A 366 -20.13 9.09 14.77
CA ARG A 366 -19.42 10.37 14.56
C ARG A 366 -18.10 10.45 15.31
N THR A 367 -17.88 9.66 16.36
CA THR A 367 -16.60 9.59 17.07
C THR A 367 -15.61 8.70 16.33
N GLN A 368 -16.04 7.54 15.82
CA GLN A 368 -15.16 6.57 15.16
C GLN A 368 -14.79 6.97 13.72
N ILE A 369 -15.68 7.64 13.01
CA ILE A 369 -15.47 8.02 11.60
C ILE A 369 -14.93 9.46 11.50
N PRO A 370 -14.01 9.74 10.56
CA PRO A 370 -13.53 11.10 10.31
C PRO A 370 -14.67 12.04 9.92
N PRO A 371 -14.70 13.29 10.46
CA PRO A 371 -15.75 14.26 10.16
C PRO A 371 -15.87 14.58 8.66
N GLU A 372 -14.78 14.41 7.91
CA GLU A 372 -14.72 14.61 6.46
C GLU A 372 -15.64 13.66 5.70
N MET A 373 -15.94 12.47 6.24
CA MET A 373 -16.90 11.54 5.62
C MET A 373 -18.36 11.98 5.79
N PHE A 374 -18.63 12.89 6.71
CA PHE A 374 -19.97 13.48 6.91
C PHE A 374 -20.10 14.85 6.27
N ASP A 375 -18.97 15.51 6.01
CA ASP A 375 -18.92 16.86 5.48
C ASP A 375 -17.68 17.03 4.61
N LEU A 376 -17.86 16.84 3.30
CA LEU A 376 -16.78 16.99 2.33
C LEU A 376 -16.28 18.43 2.19
N SER A 377 -16.98 19.43 2.74
CA SER A 377 -16.47 20.82 2.77
C SER A 377 -15.18 20.94 3.57
N LYS A 378 -14.93 20.00 4.49
CA LYS A 378 -13.69 19.90 5.28
C LYS A 378 -12.52 19.37 4.47
N ILE A 379 -12.74 18.83 3.27
CA ILE A 379 -11.66 18.35 2.41
C ILE A 379 -11.13 19.50 1.57
N VAL A 380 -9.86 19.84 1.77
CA VAL A 380 -9.22 20.97 1.08
C VAL A 380 -8.56 20.52 -0.21
N CYS A 381 -7.84 19.39 -0.19
CA CYS A 381 -7.02 19.02 -1.33
C CYS A 381 -6.86 17.51 -1.46
N GLY A 382 -6.67 17.03 -2.68
CA GLY A 382 -6.50 15.61 -2.96
C GLY A 382 -5.28 15.31 -3.82
N THR A 383 -4.63 14.19 -3.52
CA THR A 383 -3.56 13.59 -4.30
C THR A 383 -4.06 12.28 -4.90
N TYR A 384 -4.08 12.20 -6.23
CA TYR A 384 -4.48 11.03 -6.99
C TYR A 384 -3.24 10.34 -7.51
N LEU A 385 -2.98 9.13 -7.00
CA LEU A 385 -1.73 8.43 -7.27
C LEU A 385 -1.87 7.51 -8.48
N ASP A 386 -2.93 6.71 -8.49
CA ASP A 386 -3.31 5.81 -9.59
C ASP A 386 -4.80 5.46 -9.50
N SER A 387 -5.27 4.57 -10.37
CA SER A 387 -6.66 4.11 -10.37
C SER A 387 -7.09 3.38 -9.10
N ARG A 388 -6.17 3.06 -8.17
CA ARG A 388 -6.44 2.23 -6.99
C ARG A 388 -6.34 3.01 -5.70
N LEU A 389 -5.57 4.10 -5.65
CA LEU A 389 -5.26 4.81 -4.40
C LEU A 389 -5.47 6.33 -4.54
N LEU A 390 -6.26 6.86 -3.62
CA LEU A 390 -6.60 8.27 -3.49
C LEU A 390 -6.26 8.74 -2.07
N VAL A 391 -5.59 9.88 -1.95
CA VAL A 391 -5.34 10.53 -0.66
C VAL A 391 -6.04 11.87 -0.62
N LEU A 392 -6.89 12.10 0.37
CA LEU A 392 -7.60 13.36 0.58
C LEU A 392 -7.13 14.02 1.88
N ARG A 393 -6.86 15.32 1.85
CA ARG A 393 -6.42 16.10 3.02
C ARG A 393 -7.52 17.02 3.49
N SER A 394 -7.73 17.03 4.80
CA SER A 394 -8.68 17.88 5.49
C SER A 394 -8.10 19.25 5.83
N VAL A 395 -8.98 20.19 6.20
CA VAL A 395 -8.67 21.51 6.77
C VAL A 395 -7.78 21.42 8.00
N ASN A 396 -7.92 20.36 8.81
CA ASN A 396 -7.10 20.13 10.00
C ASN A 396 -5.72 19.50 9.69
N GLY A 397 -5.40 19.30 8.41
CA GLY A 397 -4.16 18.65 7.98
C GLY A 397 -4.18 17.12 8.01
N SER A 398 -5.25 16.49 8.50
CA SER A 398 -5.39 15.03 8.47
C SER A 398 -5.49 14.49 7.04
N ALA A 399 -4.98 13.28 6.81
CA ALA A 399 -5.00 12.59 5.54
C ALA A 399 -5.91 11.37 5.63
N LEU A 400 -6.87 11.29 4.71
CA LEU A 400 -7.72 10.14 4.45
C LEU A 400 -7.10 9.35 3.30
N VAL A 401 -6.84 8.07 3.52
CA VAL A 401 -6.34 7.14 2.51
C VAL A 401 -7.51 6.27 2.06
N LEU A 402 -7.82 6.34 0.77
CA LEU A 402 -8.92 5.62 0.16
C LEU A 402 -8.44 4.69 -0.96
N THR A 403 -8.99 3.48 -1.02
CA THR A 403 -8.77 2.54 -2.12
C THR A 403 -9.99 2.38 -3.00
N ARG A 404 -9.78 2.17 -4.30
CA ARG A 404 -10.88 1.94 -5.23
C ARG A 404 -11.45 0.54 -5.06
N CYS A 405 -12.77 0.42 -4.97
CA CYS A 405 -13.45 -0.87 -5.03
C CYS A 405 -13.47 -1.34 -6.49
N THR A 406 -12.99 -2.56 -6.74
CA THR A 406 -13.06 -3.20 -8.06
C THR A 406 -14.36 -3.97 -8.30
N ASN A 407 -15.15 -4.15 -7.24
CA ASN A 407 -16.35 -4.98 -7.25
C ASN A 407 -17.61 -4.10 -7.34
N ASP A 408 -17.87 -3.56 -8.53
CA ASP A 408 -19.22 -3.14 -8.94
C ASP A 408 -19.51 -3.83 -10.29
N SER A 409 -19.54 -5.17 -10.25
CA SER A 409 -20.13 -6.02 -11.29
C SER A 409 -21.31 -6.77 -10.71
#